data_AF-A0A2D6ACT0-F1
#
_entry.id   AF-A0A2D6ACT0-F1
#
_cell.length_a   1.000
_cell.length_b   1.000
_cell.length_c   1.000
_cell.angle_alpha   90.00
_cell.angle_beta   90.00
_cell.angle_gamma   90.00
#
_symmetry.space_group_name_H-M   'P 1'
#
loop_
_entity.id
_entity.type
_entity.pdbx_description
1 polymer ?
#
loop_
_entity_poly.entity_id
_entity_poly.type
_entity_poly.pdbx_seq_one_letter_code
_entity_poly.pdbx_strand_id
1 'polypeptide(L)'
;MCKEVKPLDRFETRQRRGKLGVITFHRSYCKECRKIYNRKTRKTDEYRRKNAEYRRKRRREDINFLVAHRLRNRLYMALKGRKKTGKTMHLVGCSKKEMVEWIESQFKDGMSWENIHIDHMIPCASFDDLSSPEQQKRCFHYTNLQPMFSLANMGKGAKILYDMKWCGKEWHIMTEAGYVPRTTLYSKSLP
;
A
#
# COMPACT_ATOMS: atom_id res chain seq x y z
N MET A 1 10.83 3.47 35.45
CA MET A 1 9.87 4.60 35.38
C MET A 1 10.60 5.89 35.72
N CYS A 2 10.14 7.06 35.27
CA CYS A 2 10.83 8.35 35.49
C CYS A 2 10.83 8.84 36.95
N LYS A 3 10.05 8.22 37.86
CA LYS A 3 9.93 8.58 39.29
C LYS A 3 9.49 10.04 39.59
N GLU A 4 9.29 10.86 38.55
CA GLU A 4 8.75 12.21 38.66
C GLU A 4 7.25 12.23 38.99
N VAL A 5 6.84 13.15 39.86
CA VAL A 5 5.44 13.52 40.10
C VAL A 5 4.92 14.30 38.89
N LYS A 6 3.81 13.87 38.29
CA LYS A 6 3.21 14.51 37.11
C LYS A 6 1.68 14.58 37.23
N PRO A 7 1.04 15.55 36.59
CA PRO A 7 -0.42 15.58 36.51
C PRO A 7 -0.96 14.35 35.77
N LEU A 8 -2.19 13.94 36.10
CA LEU A 8 -2.78 12.67 35.66
C LEU A 8 -2.96 12.57 34.13
N ASP A 9 -3.13 13.70 33.44
CA ASP A 9 -3.23 13.79 31.97
C ASP A 9 -1.93 13.35 31.26
N ARG A 10 -0.80 13.34 31.97
CA ARG A 10 0.50 12.86 31.47
C ARG A 10 0.63 11.34 31.50
N PHE A 11 -0.36 10.61 32.00
CA PHE A 11 -0.39 9.15 32.00
C PHE A 11 -1.31 8.59 30.91
N GLU A 12 -1.02 7.39 30.41
CA GLU A 12 -1.96 6.68 29.54
C GLU A 12 -3.17 6.23 30.36
N THR A 13 -4.37 6.67 29.97
CA THR A 13 -5.61 6.08 30.42
C THR A 13 -5.92 4.88 29.52
N ARG A 14 -5.79 3.67 30.07
CA ARG A 14 -6.28 2.45 29.42
C ARG A 14 -7.49 1.95 30.19
N GLN A 15 -8.64 1.96 29.54
CA GLN A 15 -9.83 1.27 30.03
C GLN A 15 -9.59 -0.23 29.94
N ARG A 16 -9.75 -0.94 31.05
CA ARG A 16 -9.83 -2.39 31.09
C ARG A 16 -11.20 -2.80 31.60
N ARG A 17 -11.92 -3.61 30.84
CA ARG A 17 -13.14 -4.28 31.32
C ARG A 17 -12.73 -5.48 32.16
N GLY A 18 -13.05 -5.45 33.46
CA GLY A 18 -12.87 -6.59 34.36
C GLY A 18 -13.91 -7.69 34.11
N LYS A 19 -13.72 -8.87 34.75
CA LYS A 19 -14.64 -10.02 34.64
C LYS A 19 -16.10 -9.70 35.01
N LEU A 20 -16.33 -8.71 35.88
CA LEU A 20 -17.64 -8.23 36.33
C LEU A 20 -18.16 -7.02 35.53
N GLY A 21 -17.58 -6.70 34.36
CA GLY A 21 -17.98 -5.54 33.55
C GLY A 21 -17.48 -4.19 34.06
N VAL A 22 -16.91 -4.12 35.27
CA VAL A 22 -16.32 -2.91 35.87
C VAL A 22 -15.14 -2.40 35.04
N ILE A 23 -15.17 -1.13 34.65
CA ILE A 23 -14.07 -0.47 33.93
C ILE A 23 -13.03 0.02 34.95
N THR A 24 -11.81 -0.50 34.86
CA THR A 24 -10.67 -0.06 35.67
C THR A 24 -9.67 0.71 34.79
N PHE A 25 -9.08 1.77 35.35
CA PHE A 25 -8.10 2.60 34.66
C PHE A 25 -6.70 2.32 35.20
N HIS A 26 -5.86 1.63 34.42
CA HIS A 26 -4.50 1.27 34.86
C HIS A 26 -3.45 2.25 34.31
N ARG A 27 -2.92 3.13 35.16
CA ARG A 27 -1.92 4.15 34.81
C ARG A 27 -0.50 3.65 35.11
N SER A 28 0.03 2.79 34.25
CA SER A 28 1.33 2.12 34.48
C SER A 28 2.57 2.97 34.12
N TYR A 29 2.45 3.87 33.14
CA TYR A 29 3.57 4.68 32.66
C TYR A 29 3.07 6.07 32.26
N CYS A 30 3.87 7.11 32.48
CA CYS A 30 3.65 8.39 31.82
C CYS A 30 3.85 8.23 30.29
N LYS A 31 3.16 9.06 29.50
CA LYS A 31 3.15 9.00 28.03
C LYS A 31 4.57 9.01 27.44
N GLU A 32 5.47 9.81 27.99
CA GLU A 32 6.86 9.89 27.52
C GLU A 32 7.70 8.65 27.87
N CYS A 33 7.60 8.15 29.11
CA CYS A 33 8.25 6.88 29.48
C CYS A 33 7.80 5.74 28.58
N ARG A 34 6.50 5.68 28.25
CA ARG A 34 5.97 4.68 27.31
C ARG A 34 6.56 4.84 25.92
N LYS A 35 6.63 6.06 25.38
CA LYS A 35 7.24 6.33 24.06
C LYS A 35 8.70 5.86 24.02
N ILE A 36 9.49 6.19 25.04
CA ILE A 36 10.90 5.77 25.16
C ILE A 36 11.00 4.26 25.24
N TYR A 37 10.21 3.63 26.12
CA TYR A 37 10.17 2.18 26.26
C TYR A 37 9.84 1.51 24.93
N ASN A 38 8.75 1.92 24.27
CA ASN A 38 8.35 1.39 22.96
C ASN A 38 9.43 1.59 21.89
N ARG A 39 10.14 2.73 21.88
CA ARG A 39 11.26 2.97 20.96
C ARG A 39 12.43 2.02 21.22
N LYS A 40 12.77 1.77 22.49
CA LYS A 40 13.80 0.79 22.88
C LYS A 40 13.38 -0.63 22.49
N THR A 41 12.17 -1.06 22.85
CA THR A 41 11.62 -2.38 22.48
C THR A 41 11.60 -2.58 20.97
N ARG A 42 11.20 -1.58 20.18
CA ARG A 42 11.17 -1.67 18.70
C ARG A 42 12.54 -1.88 18.06
N LYS A 43 13.62 -1.56 18.77
CA LYS A 43 14.99 -1.75 18.31
C LYS A 43 15.57 -3.12 18.68
N THR A 44 14.93 -3.87 19.57
CA THR A 44 15.43 -5.21 19.94
C THR A 44 15.26 -6.18 18.79
N ASP A 45 16.19 -7.13 18.66
CA ASP A 45 16.15 -8.12 17.60
C ASP A 45 14.98 -9.09 17.76
N GLU A 46 14.62 -9.41 19.01
CA GLU A 46 13.43 -10.20 19.32
C GLU A 46 12.15 -9.55 18.75
N TYR A 47 11.94 -8.25 18.99
CA TYR A 47 10.78 -7.55 18.45
C TYR A 47 10.81 -7.49 16.93
N ARG A 48 11.97 -7.19 16.34
CA ARG A 48 12.14 -7.16 14.88
C ARG A 48 11.81 -8.51 14.25
N ARG A 49 12.29 -9.61 14.85
CA ARG A 49 12.03 -11.00 14.42
C ARG A 49 10.54 -11.31 14.50
N LYS A 50 9.91 -11.13 15.66
CA LYS A 50 8.46 -11.37 15.87
C LYS A 50 7.61 -10.56 14.90
N ASN A 51 7.94 -9.30 14.69
CA ASN A 51 7.22 -8.41 13.78
C ASN A 51 7.43 -8.78 12.31
N ALA A 52 8.64 -9.20 11.92
CA ALA A 52 8.91 -9.72 10.58
C ALA A 52 8.12 -11.00 10.29
N GLU A 53 8.08 -11.92 11.26
CA GLU A 53 7.31 -13.16 11.21
C GLU A 53 5.80 -12.89 11.07
N TYR A 54 5.24 -12.04 11.94
CA TYR A 54 3.85 -11.59 11.85
C TYR A 54 3.51 -11.02 10.46
N ARG A 55 4.37 -10.14 9.92
CA ARG A 55 4.17 -9.58 8.58
C ARG A 55 4.24 -10.62 7.48
N ARG A 56 5.17 -11.59 7.57
CA ARG A 56 5.28 -12.70 6.61
C ARG A 56 4.01 -13.54 6.63
N LYS A 57 3.55 -13.94 7.82
CA LYS A 57 2.30 -14.68 8.02
C LYS A 57 1.10 -13.94 7.44
N ARG A 58 0.88 -12.68 7.84
CA ARG A 58 -0.20 -11.84 7.35
C ARG A 58 -0.21 -11.67 5.82
N ARG A 59 0.94 -11.58 5.17
CA ARG A 59 1.01 -11.49 3.70
C ARG A 59 0.62 -12.78 2.98
N ARG A 60 0.75 -13.93 3.62
CA ARG A 60 0.31 -15.22 3.07
C ARG A 60 -1.19 -15.43 3.27
N GLU A 61 -1.72 -14.98 4.40
CA GLU A 61 -3.11 -15.25 4.81
C GLU A 61 -4.11 -14.16 4.39
N ASP A 62 -3.64 -12.93 4.15
CA ASP A 62 -4.49 -11.78 3.83
C ASP A 62 -3.99 -11.09 2.57
N ILE A 63 -4.69 -11.36 1.46
CA ILE A 63 -4.33 -10.84 0.13
C ILE A 63 -4.43 -9.31 0.05
N ASN A 64 -5.43 -8.73 0.71
CA ASN A 64 -5.59 -7.28 0.81
C ASN A 64 -4.40 -6.64 1.55
N PHE A 65 -3.86 -7.33 2.56
CA PHE A 65 -2.66 -6.90 3.26
C PHE A 65 -1.42 -6.99 2.37
N LEU A 66 -1.28 -8.07 1.60
CA LEU A 66 -0.20 -8.23 0.61
C LEU A 66 -0.19 -7.10 -0.41
N VAL A 67 -1.32 -6.85 -1.09
CA VAL A 67 -1.46 -5.80 -2.11
C VAL A 67 -1.17 -4.42 -1.53
N ALA A 68 -1.78 -4.08 -0.40
CA ALA A 68 -1.54 -2.79 0.24
C ALA A 68 -0.08 -2.63 0.71
N HIS A 69 0.60 -3.71 1.07
CA HIS A 69 2.03 -3.68 1.40
C HIS A 69 2.89 -3.43 0.15
N ARG A 70 2.65 -4.18 -0.93
CA ARG A 70 3.36 -4.03 -2.22
C ARG A 70 3.22 -2.60 -2.75
N LEU A 71 2.01 -2.06 -2.78
CA LEU A 71 1.74 -0.70 -3.25
C LEU A 71 2.41 0.37 -2.37
N ARG A 72 2.35 0.23 -1.03
CA ARG A 72 3.04 1.16 -0.13
C ARG A 72 4.54 1.22 -0.41
N ASN A 73 5.17 0.06 -0.56
CA ASN A 73 6.60 -0.01 -0.85
C ASN A 73 6.92 0.55 -2.24
N ARG A 74 6.14 0.19 -3.27
CA ARG A 74 6.34 0.68 -4.65
C ARG A 74 6.23 2.20 -4.73
N LEU A 75 5.18 2.78 -4.14
CA LEU A 75 5.00 4.23 -4.11
C LEU A 75 6.09 4.92 -3.28
N TYR A 76 6.52 4.32 -2.15
CA TYR A 76 7.63 4.86 -1.37
C TYR A 76 8.92 4.94 -2.19
N MET A 77 9.25 3.87 -2.94
CA MET A 77 10.43 3.87 -3.80
C MET A 77 10.32 4.88 -4.94
N ALA A 78 9.16 4.98 -5.60
CA ALA A 78 8.93 5.95 -6.67
C ALA A 78 9.00 7.41 -6.18
N LEU A 79 8.60 7.65 -4.93
CA LEU A 79 8.60 8.98 -4.30
C LEU A 79 9.79 9.19 -3.36
N LYS A 80 10.87 8.41 -3.46
CA LYS A 80 12.03 8.60 -2.59
C LYS A 80 12.57 10.03 -2.77
N GLY A 81 12.65 10.78 -1.67
CA GLY A 81 13.03 12.21 -1.69
C GLY A 81 11.89 13.18 -2.01
N ARG A 82 10.69 12.70 -2.29
CA ARG A 82 9.49 13.51 -2.58
C ARG A 82 8.40 13.27 -1.53
N LYS A 83 7.57 14.29 -1.30
CA LYS A 83 6.44 14.18 -0.36
C LYS A 83 5.29 13.45 -1.04
N LYS A 84 4.81 12.39 -0.40
CA LYS A 84 3.58 11.72 -0.80
C LYS A 84 2.37 12.62 -0.51
N THR A 85 1.55 12.89 -1.53
CA THR A 85 0.44 13.86 -1.43
C THR A 85 -0.78 13.28 -0.71
N GLY A 86 -0.89 11.95 -0.63
CA GLY A 86 -2.00 11.28 0.06
C GLY A 86 -1.69 9.87 0.56
N LYS A 87 -2.67 9.25 1.22
CA LYS A 87 -2.59 7.83 1.58
C LYS A 87 -2.47 6.98 0.31
N THR A 88 -1.75 5.86 0.37
CA THR A 88 -1.52 4.97 -0.79
C THR A 88 -2.80 4.67 -1.57
N MET A 89 -3.85 4.20 -0.89
CA MET A 89 -5.08 3.82 -1.59
C MET A 89 -5.86 5.02 -2.15
N HIS A 90 -5.68 6.21 -1.60
CA HIS A 90 -6.25 7.43 -2.18
C HIS A 90 -5.59 7.73 -3.53
N LEU A 91 -4.25 7.64 -3.61
CA LEU A 91 -3.54 7.85 -4.88
C LEU A 91 -3.78 6.74 -5.89
N VAL A 92 -3.97 5.50 -5.42
CA VAL A 92 -4.32 4.37 -6.28
C VAL A 92 -5.74 4.53 -6.85
N GLY A 93 -6.64 5.22 -6.15
CA GLY A 93 -7.97 5.56 -6.66
C GLY A 93 -9.01 4.43 -6.53
N CYS A 94 -8.71 3.37 -5.76
CA CYS A 94 -9.65 2.31 -5.43
C CYS A 94 -9.36 1.70 -4.04
N SER A 95 -10.28 0.89 -3.53
CA SER A 95 -10.11 0.11 -2.31
C SER A 95 -9.11 -1.03 -2.51
N LYS A 96 -8.67 -1.65 -1.41
CA LYS A 96 -7.76 -2.80 -1.50
C LYS A 96 -8.41 -4.00 -2.19
N LYS A 97 -9.72 -4.19 -1.97
CA LYS A 97 -10.50 -5.28 -2.54
C LYS A 97 -10.64 -5.10 -4.05
N GLU A 98 -11.07 -3.92 -4.49
CA GLU A 98 -11.16 -3.58 -5.91
C GLU A 98 -9.78 -3.69 -6.59
N MET A 99 -8.70 -3.34 -5.89
CA MET A 99 -7.35 -3.49 -6.44
C MET A 99 -6.91 -4.95 -6.60
N VAL A 100 -7.35 -5.85 -5.72
CA VAL A 100 -7.12 -7.30 -5.87
C VAL A 100 -7.87 -7.80 -7.09
N GLU A 101 -9.17 -7.50 -7.17
CA GLU A 101 -10.05 -7.88 -8.29
C GLU A 101 -9.52 -7.33 -9.63
N TRP A 102 -9.10 -6.06 -9.64
CA TRP A 102 -8.51 -5.41 -10.81
C TRP A 102 -7.24 -6.11 -11.32
N ILE A 103 -6.37 -6.59 -10.42
CA ILE A 103 -5.13 -7.25 -10.82
C ILE A 103 -5.40 -8.69 -11.26
N GLU A 104 -6.28 -9.40 -10.56
CA GLU A 104 -6.65 -10.78 -10.89
C GLU A 104 -7.41 -10.87 -12.22
N SER A 105 -8.23 -9.88 -12.57
CA SER A 105 -8.94 -9.85 -13.86
C SER A 105 -8.00 -9.79 -15.07
N GLN A 106 -6.74 -9.44 -14.85
CA GLN A 106 -5.69 -9.32 -15.86
C GLN A 106 -4.71 -10.50 -15.85
N PHE A 107 -4.89 -11.47 -14.95
CA PHE A 107 -4.02 -12.65 -14.90
C PHE A 107 -4.11 -13.44 -16.20
N LYS A 108 -2.93 -13.79 -16.70
CA LYS A 108 -2.75 -14.73 -17.81
C LYS A 108 -2.43 -16.11 -17.25
N ASP A 109 -2.44 -17.12 -18.11
CA ASP A 109 -2.10 -18.49 -17.74
C ASP A 109 -0.77 -18.55 -16.98
N GLY A 110 -0.79 -19.24 -15.85
CA GLY A 110 0.36 -19.38 -14.95
C GLY A 110 0.64 -18.18 -14.04
N MET A 111 -0.12 -17.08 -14.11
CA MET A 111 0.03 -15.97 -13.15
C MET A 111 -0.62 -16.30 -11.80
N SER A 112 0.10 -15.98 -10.72
CA SER A 112 -0.42 -16.01 -9.36
C SER A 112 0.20 -14.88 -8.54
N TRP A 113 -0.39 -14.57 -7.39
CA TRP A 113 0.17 -13.57 -6.48
C TRP A 113 1.60 -13.86 -6.01
N GLU A 114 2.04 -15.12 -6.09
CA GLU A 114 3.38 -15.55 -5.69
C GLU A 114 4.45 -15.18 -6.71
N ASN A 115 4.11 -15.19 -8.00
CA ASN A 115 5.07 -14.99 -9.08
C ASN A 115 4.94 -13.63 -9.80
N ILE A 116 3.89 -12.86 -9.53
CA ILE A 116 3.67 -11.53 -10.10
C ILE A 116 4.11 -10.38 -9.18
N HIS A 117 4.55 -9.30 -9.82
CA HIS A 117 4.66 -7.95 -9.28
C HIS A 117 3.50 -7.07 -9.78
N ILE A 118 3.20 -6.00 -9.04
CA ILE A 118 2.31 -4.94 -9.52
C ILE A 118 3.19 -3.86 -10.16
N ASP A 119 3.12 -3.74 -11.48
CA ASP A 119 3.91 -2.80 -12.27
C ASP A 119 3.06 -1.68 -12.86
N HIS A 120 3.71 -0.60 -13.30
CA HIS A 120 3.07 0.50 -14.03
C HIS A 120 3.22 0.30 -15.54
N MET A 121 2.13 0.37 -16.28
CA MET A 121 2.15 0.35 -17.75
C MET A 121 2.89 1.58 -18.29
N ILE A 122 2.52 2.77 -17.81
CA ILE A 122 3.27 4.01 -17.98
C ILE A 122 4.23 4.16 -16.78
N PRO A 123 5.56 3.97 -16.98
CA PRO A 123 6.52 3.91 -15.88
C PRO A 123 6.59 5.22 -15.07
N CYS A 124 6.86 5.13 -13.77
CA CYS A 124 7.01 6.32 -12.92
C CYS A 124 8.05 7.34 -13.44
N ALA A 125 9.06 6.88 -14.18
CA ALA A 125 10.13 7.71 -14.73
C ALA A 125 9.69 8.57 -15.93
N SER A 126 8.52 8.29 -16.54
CA SER A 126 8.00 9.09 -17.65
C SER A 126 7.10 10.24 -17.19
N PHE A 127 7.07 10.53 -15.88
CA PHE A 127 6.32 11.64 -15.31
C PHE A 127 7.31 12.74 -14.93
N ASP A 128 7.04 13.95 -15.39
CA ASP A 128 7.95 15.09 -15.27
C ASP A 128 8.19 15.51 -13.81
N ASP A 129 7.13 15.51 -12.99
CA ASP A 129 7.23 15.89 -11.58
C ASP A 129 6.24 15.11 -10.69
N LEU A 130 6.73 14.05 -10.07
CA LEU A 130 6.00 13.31 -9.03
C LEU A 130 5.91 14.06 -7.68
N SER A 131 6.22 15.36 -7.62
CA SER A 131 5.88 16.22 -6.48
C SER A 131 4.47 16.81 -6.61
N SER A 132 3.95 16.92 -7.84
CA SER A 132 2.57 17.36 -8.12
C SER A 132 1.53 16.31 -7.67
N PRO A 133 0.45 16.73 -6.97
CA PRO A 133 -0.69 15.87 -6.65
C PRO A 133 -1.30 15.19 -7.88
N GLU A 134 -1.47 15.92 -8.98
CA GLU A 134 -2.09 15.45 -10.22
C GLU A 134 -1.23 14.36 -10.87
N GLN A 135 0.08 14.57 -10.94
CA GLN A 135 1.01 13.58 -11.49
C GLN A 135 1.11 12.33 -10.61
N GLN A 136 1.15 12.47 -9.28
CA GLN A 136 1.08 11.30 -8.39
C GLN A 136 -0.22 10.51 -8.57
N LYS A 137 -1.35 11.19 -8.67
CA LYS A 137 -2.65 10.54 -8.90
C LYS A 137 -2.63 9.80 -10.23
N ARG A 138 -2.23 10.45 -11.33
CA ARG A 138 -2.15 9.85 -12.66
C ARG A 138 -1.19 8.65 -12.71
N CYS A 139 0.01 8.80 -12.12
CA CYS A 139 1.02 7.75 -12.09
C CYS A 139 0.57 6.52 -11.30
N PHE A 140 -0.01 6.71 -10.12
CA PHE A 140 -0.33 5.60 -9.22
C PHE A 140 -1.74 5.05 -9.38
N HIS A 141 -2.59 5.67 -10.20
CA HIS A 141 -3.97 5.24 -10.44
C HIS A 141 -4.01 3.76 -10.84
N TYR A 142 -5.02 3.03 -10.35
CA TYR A 142 -5.13 1.58 -10.56
C TYR A 142 -5.19 1.22 -12.04
N THR A 143 -5.79 2.06 -12.90
CA THR A 143 -5.79 1.84 -14.36
C THR A 143 -4.44 2.07 -15.04
N ASN A 144 -3.38 2.49 -14.32
CA ASN A 144 -1.99 2.39 -14.78
C ASN A 144 -1.30 1.11 -14.30
N LEU A 145 -1.89 0.36 -13.36
CA LEU A 145 -1.25 -0.78 -12.69
C LEU A 145 -1.62 -2.11 -13.36
N GLN A 146 -0.66 -3.01 -13.52
CA GLN A 146 -0.84 -4.33 -14.13
C GLN A 146 -0.10 -5.43 -13.36
N PRO A 147 -0.58 -6.69 -13.41
CA PRO A 147 0.26 -7.82 -13.05
C PRO A 147 1.38 -8.00 -14.07
N MET A 148 2.59 -8.26 -13.59
CA MET A 148 3.71 -8.62 -14.44
C MET A 148 4.56 -9.67 -13.74
N PHE A 149 4.97 -10.73 -14.46
CA PHE A 149 5.90 -11.70 -13.90
C PHE A 149 7.16 -11.00 -13.39
N SER A 150 7.62 -11.42 -12.21
CA SER A 150 8.73 -10.77 -11.50
C SER A 150 10.00 -10.65 -12.36
N LEU A 151 10.30 -11.69 -13.15
CA LEU A 151 11.42 -11.72 -14.10
C LEU A 151 11.24 -10.73 -15.25
N ALA A 152 10.05 -10.72 -15.88
CA ALA A 152 9.76 -9.82 -16.99
C ALA A 152 9.78 -8.34 -16.58
N ASN A 153 9.33 -8.04 -15.35
CA ASN A 153 9.36 -6.69 -14.79
C ASN A 153 10.79 -6.15 -14.63
N MET A 154 11.78 -7.00 -14.31
CA MET A 154 13.19 -6.58 -14.24
C MET A 154 13.73 -6.20 -15.62
N GLY A 155 13.36 -6.92 -16.68
CA GLY A 155 13.79 -6.63 -18.05
C GLY A 155 13.11 -5.41 -18.69
N LYS A 156 11.87 -5.07 -18.28
CA LYS A 156 11.12 -3.92 -18.83
C LYS A 156 11.77 -2.57 -18.51
N GLY A 157 12.22 -2.40 -17.27
CA GLY A 157 12.77 -1.11 -16.81
C GLY A 157 11.79 0.05 -16.99
N ALA A 158 12.26 1.16 -17.59
CA ALA A 158 11.47 2.37 -17.84
C ALA A 158 10.88 2.44 -19.26
N LYS A 159 10.83 1.33 -20.00
CA LYS A 159 10.26 1.31 -21.35
C LYS A 159 8.75 1.50 -21.32
N ILE A 160 8.25 2.38 -22.17
CA ILE A 160 6.82 2.55 -22.47
C ILE A 160 6.49 1.53 -23.57
N LEU A 161 5.67 0.53 -23.22
CA LEU A 161 5.28 -0.56 -24.14
C LEU A 161 3.87 -0.36 -24.70
N TYR A 162 3.13 0.60 -24.16
CA TYR A 162 1.71 0.79 -24.45
C TYR A 162 1.46 2.23 -24.85
N ASP A 163 0.67 2.41 -25.89
CA ASP A 163 0.12 3.71 -26.23
C ASP A 163 -1.11 3.97 -25.36
N MET A 164 -0.93 4.81 -24.34
CA MET A 164 -1.97 5.14 -23.37
C MET A 164 -2.10 6.64 -23.17
N LYS A 165 -3.35 7.10 -23.06
CA LYS A 165 -3.70 8.51 -22.82
C LYS A 165 -4.48 8.64 -21.54
N TRP A 166 -4.15 9.66 -20.74
CA TRP A 166 -4.91 10.02 -19.56
C TRP A 166 -6.09 10.91 -19.94
N CYS A 167 -7.32 10.55 -19.56
CA CYS A 167 -8.52 11.31 -19.89
C CYS A 167 -8.98 12.29 -18.79
N GLY A 168 -8.22 12.42 -17.70
CA GLY A 168 -8.57 13.23 -16.53
C GLY A 168 -9.01 12.40 -15.32
N LYS A 169 -9.56 11.21 -15.54
CA LYS A 169 -10.03 10.29 -14.48
C LYS A 169 -9.43 8.90 -14.52
N GLU A 170 -9.11 8.38 -15.70
CA GLU A 170 -8.53 7.05 -15.88
C GLU A 170 -7.65 6.99 -17.14
N TRP A 171 -6.90 5.90 -17.27
CA TRP A 171 -6.10 5.65 -18.46
C TRP A 171 -6.90 4.94 -19.55
N HIS A 172 -6.80 5.46 -20.76
CA HIS A 172 -7.28 4.84 -21.98
C HIS A 172 -6.09 4.24 -22.72
N ILE A 173 -6.32 3.16 -23.46
CA ILE A 173 -5.32 2.44 -24.24
C ILE A 173 -5.75 2.40 -25.70
N MET A 174 -4.80 2.55 -26.62
CA MET A 174 -5.05 2.45 -28.05
C MET A 174 -5.38 1.01 -28.43
N THR A 175 -6.48 0.83 -29.17
CA THR A 175 -6.90 -0.42 -29.81
C THR A 175 -7.26 -0.15 -31.26
N GLU A 176 -7.68 -1.17 -32.01
CA GLU A 176 -8.19 -1.00 -33.39
C GLU A 176 -9.40 -0.05 -33.46
N ALA A 177 -10.21 0.01 -32.39
CA ALA A 177 -11.34 0.93 -32.26
C ALA A 177 -10.95 2.33 -31.73
N GLY A 178 -9.66 2.62 -31.60
CA GLY A 178 -9.14 3.85 -31.01
C GLY A 178 -8.91 3.75 -29.50
N TYR A 179 -8.83 4.91 -28.83
CA TYR A 179 -8.55 5.00 -27.40
C TYR A 179 -9.78 4.64 -26.54
N VAL A 180 -9.76 3.46 -25.94
CA VAL A 180 -10.84 2.98 -25.05
C VAL A 180 -10.40 2.97 -23.58
N PRO A 181 -11.31 3.12 -22.61
CA PRO A 181 -10.97 3.03 -21.19
C PRO A 181 -10.37 1.65 -20.87
N ARG A 182 -9.27 1.59 -20.11
CA ARG A 182 -8.64 0.31 -19.79
C ARG A 182 -9.56 -0.63 -19.00
N THR A 183 -10.50 -0.05 -18.26
CA THR A 183 -11.51 -0.77 -17.47
C THR A 183 -12.41 -1.66 -18.33
N THR A 184 -12.61 -1.34 -19.62
CA THR A 184 -13.45 -2.15 -20.53
C THR A 184 -12.73 -3.38 -21.10
N LEU A 185 -11.39 -3.47 -20.96
CA LEU A 185 -10.63 -4.61 -21.48
C LEU A 185 -10.74 -5.86 -20.61
N TYR A 186 -11.08 -5.69 -19.34
CA TYR A 186 -11.09 -6.76 -18.34
C TYR A 186 -12.44 -6.90 -17.64
N SER A 187 -13.48 -6.27 -18.19
CA SER A 187 -14.86 -6.59 -17.87
C SER A 187 -15.17 -7.98 -18.41
N LYS A 188 -14.79 -9.01 -17.64
CA LYS A 188 -15.49 -10.28 -17.76
C LYS A 188 -16.96 -9.96 -17.49
N SER A 189 -17.82 -10.29 -18.43
CA SER A 189 -19.20 -10.63 -18.16
C SER A 189 -19.22 -11.44 -16.86
N LEU A 190 -19.77 -10.85 -15.81
CA LEU A 190 -20.18 -11.61 -14.64
C LEU A 190 -21.16 -12.68 -15.18
N PRO A 191 -20.92 -13.98 -14.96
CA PRO A 191 -21.98 -14.96 -15.15
C PRO A 191 -23.17 -14.64 -14.25
#